data_AF-A0A1V4FMH3-F1
#
_entry.id   AF-A0A1V4FMH3-F1
#
_cell.length_a   1.000
_cell.length_b   1.000
_cell.length_c   1.000
_cell.angle_alpha   90.00
_cell.angle_beta   90.00
_cell.angle_gamma   90.00
#
_symmetry.space_group_name_H-M   'P 1'
#
loop_
_entity.id
_entity.type
_entity.pdbx_description
1 polymer ?
#
loop_
_entity_poly.entity_id
_entity_poly.type
_entity_poly.pdbx_seq_one_letter_code
_entity_poly.pdbx_strand_id
1 'polypeptide(L)'
;MFFKIIGMIIIAYLLGSIPTGLWIGKYIYHKDIRKLGSGNIGTTNTFRTLGFKAGVVVLFIDILKGTLAASQPYFLGISGTVNPLLIGLFASLGHTVSIFDNFHGGKAVATSAGILLAYNPLLFVVACLIFIFVLCLTSMVSAASMVGISAIFIIALFIHAWILAIVAGILTGVVFYRHRSNIHRILSGKESMVSFGLGYYLREKKQNK
;
A
#
# COMPACT_ATOMS: atom_id res chain seq x y z
N MET A 1 11.34 -12.48 26.10
CA MET A 1 11.57 -11.84 24.78
C MET A 1 10.85 -12.59 23.66
N PHE A 2 11.10 -13.90 23.52
CA PHE A 2 10.50 -14.76 22.48
C PHE A 2 8.97 -14.65 22.34
N PHE A 3 8.21 -14.88 23.43
CA PHE A 3 6.74 -14.79 23.40
C PHE A 3 6.21 -13.40 22.99
N LYS A 4 6.93 -12.32 23.35
CA LYS A 4 6.57 -10.96 22.93
C LYS A 4 6.70 -10.79 21.42
N ILE A 5 7.77 -11.32 20.82
CA ILE A 5 8.00 -11.27 19.38
C ILE A 5 6.91 -12.04 18.63
N ILE A 6 6.59 -13.26 19.07
CA ILE A 6 5.50 -14.05 18.47
C ILE A 6 4.16 -13.29 18.57
N GLY A 7 3.85 -12.74 19.74
CA GLY A 7 2.64 -11.94 19.94
C GLY A 7 2.57 -10.76 18.97
N MET A 8 3.66 -10.01 18.82
CA MET A 8 3.74 -8.90 17.85
C MET A 8 3.49 -9.38 16.42
N ILE A 9 4.14 -10.46 15.98
CA ILE A 9 3.98 -11.01 14.64
C ILE A 9 2.52 -11.38 14.36
N ILE A 10 1.87 -12.09 15.29
CA ILE A 10 0.47 -12.50 15.16
C ILE A 10 -0.44 -11.27 15.07
N ILE A 11 -0.29 -10.32 15.99
CA ILE A 11 -1.12 -9.12 16.02
C ILE A 11 -0.88 -8.28 14.75
N ALA A 12 0.36 -8.11 14.30
CA ALA A 12 0.68 -7.39 13.08
C ALA A 12 0.00 -8.02 11.86
N TYR A 13 0.05 -9.35 11.73
CA TYR A 13 -0.65 -10.08 10.66
C TYR A 13 -2.17 -9.89 10.73
N LEU A 14 -2.77 -10.01 11.92
CA LEU A 14 -4.21 -9.84 12.11
C LEU A 14 -4.66 -8.40 11.80
N LEU A 15 -3.93 -7.39 12.27
CA LEU A 15 -4.18 -5.98 11.94
C LEU A 15 -4.10 -5.76 10.42
N GLY A 16 -3.04 -6.25 9.78
CA GLY A 16 -2.88 -6.17 8.34
C GLY A 16 -4.01 -6.85 7.55
N SER A 17 -4.49 -7.99 8.08
CA SER A 17 -5.53 -8.82 7.46
C SER A 17 -6.89 -8.15 7.41
N ILE A 18 -7.17 -7.08 8.16
CA ILE A 18 -8.46 -6.39 8.13
C ILE A 18 -8.72 -5.86 6.71
N PRO A 19 -9.73 -6.39 5.98
CA PRO A 19 -9.95 -6.08 4.56
C PRO A 19 -10.88 -4.86 4.46
N THR A 20 -10.37 -3.70 4.89
CA THR A 20 -11.17 -2.48 5.10
C THR A 20 -12.05 -2.11 3.92
N GLY A 21 -11.52 -2.10 2.69
CA GLY A 21 -12.32 -1.77 1.51
C GLY A 21 -13.46 -2.75 1.25
N LEU A 22 -13.25 -4.04 1.53
CA LEU A 22 -14.28 -5.06 1.40
C LEU A 22 -15.39 -4.87 2.43
N TRP A 23 -15.02 -4.61 3.69
CA TRP A 23 -15.98 -4.38 4.77
C TRP A 23 -16.79 -3.11 4.55
N ILE A 24 -16.14 -1.98 4.21
CA ILE A 24 -16.83 -0.73 3.87
C ILE A 24 -17.76 -0.95 2.67
N GLY A 25 -17.28 -1.63 1.62
CA GLY A 25 -18.09 -1.98 0.46
C GLY A 25 -19.35 -2.76 0.83
N LYS A 26 -19.20 -3.87 1.55
CA LYS A 26 -20.30 -4.78 1.86
C LYS A 26 -21.28 -4.22 2.89
N TYR A 27 -20.78 -3.64 3.98
CA TYR A 27 -21.61 -3.29 5.13
C TYR A 27 -22.14 -1.86 5.09
N ILE A 28 -21.43 -0.93 4.47
CA ILE A 28 -21.85 0.48 4.40
C ILE A 28 -22.50 0.79 3.04
N TYR A 29 -21.89 0.31 1.95
CA TYR A 29 -22.35 0.61 0.59
C TYR A 29 -23.15 -0.51 -0.07
N HIS A 30 -23.33 -1.66 0.61
CA HIS A 30 -24.02 -2.85 0.11
C HIS A 30 -23.52 -3.34 -1.27
N LYS A 31 -22.22 -3.17 -1.54
CA LYS A 31 -21.56 -3.54 -2.81
C LYS A 31 -20.33 -4.41 -2.56
N ASP A 32 -20.23 -5.55 -3.24
CA ASP A 32 -19.00 -6.35 -3.21
C ASP A 32 -17.98 -5.77 -4.21
N ILE A 33 -17.00 -5.02 -3.71
CA ILE A 33 -15.97 -4.37 -4.54
C ILE A 33 -15.07 -5.35 -5.30
N ARG A 34 -15.07 -6.65 -4.95
CA ARG A 34 -14.35 -7.68 -5.71
C ARG A 34 -14.99 -7.93 -7.07
N LYS A 35 -16.28 -7.62 -7.22
CA LYS A 35 -17.03 -7.74 -8.48
C LYS A 35 -17.06 -6.43 -9.29
N LEU A 36 -16.39 -5.37 -8.81
CA LEU A 36 -16.46 -4.03 -9.39
C LEU A 36 -15.06 -3.48 -9.71
N GLY A 37 -14.99 -2.63 -10.74
CA GLY A 37 -13.76 -1.94 -11.11
C GLY A 37 -12.63 -2.92 -11.43
N SER A 38 -11.51 -2.82 -10.71
CA SER A 38 -10.37 -3.73 -10.90
C SER A 38 -10.47 -5.04 -10.09
N GLY A 39 -11.55 -5.24 -9.33
CA GLY A 39 -11.74 -6.39 -8.44
C GLY A 39 -10.80 -6.46 -7.23
N ASN A 40 -9.96 -5.44 -7.02
CA ASN A 40 -9.05 -5.38 -5.88
C ASN A 40 -9.75 -4.75 -4.67
N ILE A 41 -9.42 -5.17 -3.45
CA ILE A 41 -10.05 -4.65 -2.23
C ILE A 41 -9.42 -3.35 -1.71
N GLY A 42 -8.32 -2.89 -2.30
CA GLY A 42 -7.58 -1.73 -1.83
C GLY A 42 -8.16 -0.38 -2.24
N THR A 43 -7.63 0.66 -1.59
CA THR A 43 -7.95 2.08 -1.76
C THR A 43 -8.33 2.52 -3.18
N THR A 44 -7.50 2.23 -4.19
CA THR A 44 -7.72 2.71 -5.56
C THR A 44 -9.03 2.18 -6.16
N ASN A 45 -9.39 0.93 -5.87
CA ASN A 45 -10.64 0.38 -6.38
C ASN A 45 -11.83 0.95 -5.61
N THR A 46 -11.68 1.17 -4.30
CA THR A 46 -12.68 1.85 -3.48
C THR A 46 -12.98 3.25 -4.03
N PHE A 47 -11.95 4.05 -4.34
CA PHE A 47 -12.12 5.36 -4.98
C PHE A 47 -12.97 5.28 -6.25
N ARG A 48 -12.69 4.29 -7.10
CA ARG A 48 -13.37 4.09 -8.38
C ARG A 48 -14.81 3.61 -8.23
N THR A 49 -15.11 2.77 -7.24
CA THR A 49 -16.36 2.01 -7.17
C THR A 49 -17.34 2.55 -6.14
N LEU A 50 -16.83 3.10 -5.03
CA LEU A 50 -17.61 3.63 -3.90
C LEU A 50 -17.47 5.16 -3.74
N GLY A 51 -16.54 5.78 -4.47
CA GLY A 51 -16.33 7.23 -4.51
C GLY A 51 -15.26 7.75 -3.54
N PHE A 52 -15.07 9.07 -3.59
CA PHE A 52 -13.97 9.76 -2.90
C PHE A 52 -13.95 9.53 -1.38
N LYS A 53 -15.09 9.73 -0.71
CA LYS A 53 -15.20 9.59 0.75
C LYS A 53 -14.77 8.20 1.23
N ALA A 54 -15.32 7.14 0.61
CA ALA A 54 -14.97 5.77 0.95
C ALA A 54 -13.49 5.46 0.69
N GLY A 55 -12.95 5.93 -0.44
CA GLY A 55 -11.54 5.72 -0.78
C GLY A 55 -10.58 6.36 0.23
N VAL A 56 -10.87 7.60 0.68
CA VAL A 56 -10.05 8.27 1.72
C VAL A 56 -10.09 7.50 3.05
N VAL A 57 -11.27 7.02 3.46
CA VAL A 57 -11.40 6.23 4.69
C VAL A 57 -10.59 4.93 4.60
N VAL A 58 -10.70 4.20 3.49
CA VAL A 58 -9.91 2.98 3.27
C VAL A 58 -8.41 3.27 3.28
N LEU A 59 -7.98 4.34 2.60
CA LEU A 59 -6.57 4.75 2.58
C LEU A 59 -6.06 5.00 3.99
N PHE A 60 -6.78 5.79 4.76
CA PHE A 60 -6.39 6.15 6.12
C PHE A 60 -6.28 4.92 7.02
N ILE A 61 -7.28 4.03 7.00
CA ILE A 61 -7.27 2.81 7.81
C ILE A 61 -6.17 1.84 7.35
N ASP A 62 -5.93 1.73 6.03
CA ASP A 62 -4.88 0.85 5.50
C ASP A 62 -3.46 1.35 5.84
N ILE A 63 -3.26 2.67 5.93
CA ILE A 63 -2.03 3.27 6.48
C ILE A 63 -1.97 2.98 7.98
N LEU A 64 -3.04 3.30 8.71
CA LEU A 64 -3.09 3.18 10.17
C LEU A 64 -2.79 1.77 10.66
N LYS A 65 -3.33 0.72 10.02
CA LYS A 65 -3.05 -0.66 10.43
C LYS A 65 -1.57 -1.03 10.25
N GLY A 66 -0.92 -0.52 9.20
CA GLY A 66 0.51 -0.68 8.98
C GLY A 66 1.34 0.05 10.03
N THR A 67 0.94 1.29 10.36
CA THR A 67 1.58 2.10 11.40
C THR A 67 1.46 1.43 12.76
N LEU A 68 0.24 1.04 13.19
CA LEU A 68 0.01 0.40 14.48
C LEU A 68 0.78 -0.92 14.63
N ALA A 69 0.85 -1.73 13.58
CA ALA A 69 1.62 -2.96 13.58
C ALA A 69 3.13 -2.70 13.74
N ALA A 70 3.68 -1.78 12.95
CA ALA A 70 5.09 -1.43 13.05
C ALA A 70 5.44 -0.71 14.35
N SER A 71 4.49 0.00 14.98
CA SER A 71 4.72 0.72 16.24
C SER A 71 4.80 -0.17 17.48
N GLN A 72 4.48 -1.46 17.38
CA GLN A 72 4.46 -2.37 18.54
C GLN A 72 5.78 -2.41 19.33
N PRO A 73 6.98 -2.49 18.72
CA PRO A 73 8.23 -2.46 19.48
C PRO A 73 8.44 -1.16 20.26
N TYR A 74 7.91 -0.03 19.80
CA TYR A 74 7.98 1.23 20.55
C TYR A 74 7.06 1.20 21.77
N PHE A 75 5.81 0.74 21.62
CA PHE A 75 4.86 0.64 22.74
C PHE A 75 5.34 -0.31 23.84
N LEU A 76 6.10 -1.34 23.48
CA LEU A 76 6.65 -2.31 24.41
C LEU A 76 8.06 -1.96 24.92
N GLY A 77 8.63 -0.82 24.51
CA GLY A 77 9.96 -0.37 24.93
C GLY A 77 11.12 -1.26 24.48
N ILE A 78 10.96 -1.98 23.36
CA ILE A 78 11.94 -2.97 22.84
C ILE A 78 12.43 -2.63 21.43
N SER A 79 12.22 -1.41 20.95
CA SER A 79 12.66 -0.96 19.62
C SER A 79 14.19 -0.98 19.44
N GLY A 80 14.97 -0.92 20.53
CA GLY A 80 16.42 -1.11 20.50
C GLY A 80 16.87 -2.55 20.22
N THR A 81 15.97 -3.54 20.36
CA THR A 81 16.26 -4.95 20.10
C THR A 81 15.50 -5.50 18.90
N VAL A 82 14.26 -5.05 18.68
CA VAL A 82 13.41 -5.51 17.58
C VAL A 82 13.11 -4.33 16.67
N ASN A 83 13.58 -4.41 15.44
CA ASN A 83 13.34 -3.35 14.46
C ASN A 83 11.84 -3.31 14.06
N PRO A 84 11.16 -2.15 14.19
CA PRO A 84 9.77 -1.91 13.78
C PRO A 84 9.39 -2.44 12.39
N LEU A 85 10.31 -2.31 11.43
CA LEU A 85 10.08 -2.72 10.04
C LEU A 85 9.86 -4.23 9.91
N LEU A 86 10.55 -5.03 10.73
CA LEU A 86 10.43 -6.50 10.71
C LEU A 86 9.08 -6.96 11.21
N ILE A 87 8.51 -6.29 12.21
CA ILE A 87 7.14 -6.55 12.66
C ILE A 87 6.13 -6.04 11.63
N GLY A 88 6.35 -4.84 11.09
CA GLY A 88 5.50 -4.25 10.06
C GLY A 88 5.34 -5.14 8.83
N LEU A 89 6.38 -5.87 8.40
CA LEU A 89 6.30 -6.83 7.28
C LEU A 89 5.10 -7.78 7.39
N PHE A 90 4.76 -8.24 8.59
CA PHE A 90 3.64 -9.15 8.80
C PHE A 90 2.28 -8.47 8.59
N ALA A 91 2.17 -7.16 8.80
CA ALA A 91 0.95 -6.42 8.44
C ALA A 91 0.80 -6.29 6.92
N SER A 92 1.89 -6.09 6.18
CA SER A 92 1.87 -6.15 4.71
C SER A 92 1.47 -7.54 4.21
N LEU A 93 2.00 -8.59 4.84
CA LEU A 93 1.62 -9.98 4.55
C LEU A 93 0.12 -10.21 4.81
N GLY A 94 -0.39 -9.79 5.96
CA GLY A 94 -1.83 -9.86 6.27
C GLY A 94 -2.68 -9.10 5.25
N HIS A 95 -2.26 -7.91 4.82
CA HIS A 95 -3.00 -7.15 3.81
C HIS A 95 -3.03 -7.85 2.44
N THR A 96 -1.95 -8.53 2.05
CA THR A 96 -1.85 -9.21 0.75
C THR A 96 -2.51 -10.59 0.74
N VAL A 97 -2.47 -11.29 1.88
CA VAL A 97 -2.99 -12.64 2.08
C VAL A 97 -3.80 -12.65 3.39
N SER A 98 -5.00 -12.06 3.33
CA SER A 98 -5.84 -11.84 4.50
C SER A 98 -6.60 -13.10 4.88
N ILE A 99 -6.48 -13.53 6.14
CA ILE A 99 -7.31 -14.60 6.70
C ILE A 99 -8.81 -14.26 6.67
N PHE A 100 -9.17 -12.98 6.71
CA PHE A 100 -10.56 -12.50 6.71
C PHE A 100 -11.16 -12.36 5.30
N ASP A 101 -10.37 -12.54 4.24
CA ASP A 101 -10.83 -12.57 2.84
C ASP A 101 -10.39 -13.87 2.15
N ASN A 102 -10.41 -15.00 2.86
CA ASN A 102 -10.06 -16.33 2.34
C ASN A 102 -8.66 -16.37 1.69
N PHE A 103 -7.67 -15.76 2.33
CA PHE A 103 -6.29 -15.64 1.85
C PHE A 103 -6.15 -14.86 0.53
N HIS A 104 -7.16 -14.08 0.17
CA HIS A 104 -7.07 -13.02 -0.83
C HIS A 104 -6.72 -11.69 -0.15
N GLY A 105 -6.40 -10.66 -0.93
CA GLY A 105 -6.01 -9.39 -0.34
C GLY A 105 -5.62 -8.33 -1.35
N GLY A 106 -5.19 -7.19 -0.85
CA GLY A 106 -4.82 -6.05 -1.65
C GLY A 106 -3.39 -6.14 -2.19
N LYS A 107 -2.78 -4.97 -2.39
CA LYS A 107 -1.42 -4.83 -2.94
C LYS A 107 -0.42 -4.24 -1.95
N ALA A 108 -0.86 -3.99 -0.72
CA ALA A 108 -0.07 -3.52 0.42
C ALA A 108 0.62 -2.15 0.29
N VAL A 109 0.38 -1.37 -0.76
CA VAL A 109 1.02 -0.04 -0.93
C VAL A 109 0.75 0.89 0.27
N ALA A 110 -0.52 1.07 0.64
CA ALA A 110 -0.91 1.94 1.77
C ALA A 110 -0.41 1.38 3.11
N THR A 111 -0.48 0.07 3.31
CA THR A 111 0.03 -0.59 4.52
C THR A 111 1.55 -0.47 4.65
N SER A 112 2.29 -0.61 3.54
CA SER A 112 3.73 -0.36 3.47
C SER A 112 4.08 1.10 3.77
N ALA A 113 3.29 2.05 3.27
CA ALA A 113 3.45 3.45 3.62
C ALA A 113 3.21 3.70 5.13
N GLY A 114 2.23 3.02 5.73
CA GLY A 114 2.00 3.04 7.18
C GLY A 114 3.16 2.49 8.01
N ILE A 115 3.77 1.38 7.56
CA ILE A 115 4.98 0.83 8.18
C ILE A 115 6.12 1.86 8.12
N LEU A 116 6.32 2.49 6.96
CA LEU A 116 7.33 3.54 6.79
C LEU A 116 7.05 4.75 7.68
N LEU A 117 5.78 5.14 7.85
CA LEU A 117 5.38 6.24 8.74
C LEU A 117 5.77 5.95 10.21
N ALA A 118 5.52 4.74 10.70
CA ALA A 118 5.93 4.35 12.05
C ALA A 118 7.46 4.32 12.22
N TYR A 119 8.18 3.87 11.19
CA TYR A 119 9.63 3.76 11.23
C TYR A 119 10.33 5.13 11.11
N ASN A 120 9.95 5.92 10.11
CA ASN A 120 10.55 7.22 9.81
C ASN A 120 9.52 8.11 9.08
N PRO A 121 8.87 9.04 9.80
CA PRO A 121 7.89 9.96 9.22
C PRO A 121 8.42 10.82 8.08
N LEU A 122 9.70 11.19 8.09
CA LEU A 122 10.30 11.99 7.02
C LEU A 122 10.38 11.20 5.71
N LEU A 123 10.83 9.93 5.77
CA LEU A 123 10.83 9.06 4.59
C LEU A 123 9.42 8.76 4.08
N PHE A 124 8.43 8.69 4.97
CA PHE A 124 7.02 8.61 4.56
C PHE A 124 6.58 9.84 3.76
N VAL A 125 6.91 11.05 4.22
CA VAL A 125 6.61 12.29 3.48
C VAL A 125 7.30 12.27 2.11
N VAL A 126 8.58 11.86 2.05
CA VAL A 126 9.30 11.70 0.78
C VAL A 126 8.58 10.70 -0.14
N ALA A 127 8.15 9.55 0.37
CA ALA A 127 7.39 8.56 -0.41
C ALA A 127 6.08 9.15 -0.96
N CYS A 128 5.34 9.92 -0.15
CA CYS A 128 4.13 10.60 -0.57
C CYS A 128 4.39 11.65 -1.66
N LEU A 129 5.45 12.44 -1.52
CA LEU A 129 5.83 13.43 -2.54
C LEU A 129 6.17 12.77 -3.87
N ILE A 130 6.97 11.69 -3.84
CA ILE A 130 7.30 10.91 -5.05
C ILE A 130 6.03 10.31 -5.66
N PHE A 131 5.17 9.73 -4.84
CA PHE A 131 3.90 9.18 -5.30
C PHE A 131 3.03 10.24 -5.98
N ILE A 132 2.84 11.41 -5.35
CA ILE A 132 2.04 12.51 -5.90
C ILE A 132 2.66 13.03 -7.19
N PHE A 133 3.98 13.23 -7.22
CA PHE A 133 4.69 13.68 -8.41
C PHE A 133 4.48 12.72 -9.59
N VAL A 134 4.74 11.42 -9.39
CA VAL A 134 4.56 10.40 -10.43
C VAL A 134 3.08 10.27 -10.82
N LEU A 135 2.15 10.41 -9.87
CA LEU A 135 0.71 10.41 -10.16
C LEU A 135 0.33 11.60 -11.04
N CYS A 136 0.82 12.81 -10.76
CA CYS A 136 0.56 13.99 -11.57
C CYS A 136 1.17 13.89 -12.97
N LEU A 137 2.32 13.23 -13.12
CA LEU A 137 2.95 13.00 -14.43
C LEU A 137 2.23 11.93 -15.25
N THR A 138 1.96 10.78 -14.63
CA THR A 138 1.47 9.58 -15.35
C THR A 138 -0.05 9.46 -15.36
N SER A 139 -0.73 10.15 -14.44
CA SER A 139 -2.14 9.95 -14.10
C SER A 139 -2.48 8.51 -13.67
N MET A 140 -1.47 7.66 -13.35
CA MET A 140 -1.67 6.25 -13.02
C MET A 140 -1.23 5.95 -11.58
N VAL A 141 -2.19 5.60 -10.72
CA VAL A 141 -1.93 5.24 -9.31
C VAL A 141 -1.03 4.01 -9.18
N SER A 142 -1.14 3.06 -10.10
CA SER A 142 -0.28 1.87 -10.14
C SER A 142 1.18 2.21 -10.42
N ALA A 143 1.45 3.09 -11.39
CA ALA A 143 2.80 3.57 -11.68
C ALA A 143 3.37 4.35 -10.49
N ALA A 144 2.60 5.28 -9.94
CA ALA A 144 2.98 6.04 -8.75
C ALA A 144 3.33 5.14 -7.55
N SER A 145 2.52 4.09 -7.32
CA SER A 145 2.75 3.12 -6.24
C SER A 145 4.06 2.34 -6.40
N MET A 146 4.31 1.83 -7.62
CA MET A 146 5.50 1.04 -7.92
C MET A 146 6.76 1.90 -7.86
N VAL A 147 6.73 3.12 -8.40
CA VAL A 147 7.86 4.04 -8.34
C VAL A 147 8.12 4.50 -6.91
N GLY A 148 7.08 4.85 -6.14
CA GLY A 148 7.24 5.30 -4.76
C GLY A 148 7.93 4.27 -3.87
N ILE A 149 7.51 3.00 -3.92
CA ILE A 149 8.15 1.96 -3.10
C ILE A 149 9.57 1.63 -3.55
N SER A 150 9.82 1.58 -4.87
CA SER A 150 11.17 1.39 -5.42
C SER A 150 12.10 2.53 -5.06
N ALA A 151 11.61 3.78 -5.03
CA ALA A 151 12.41 4.92 -4.64
C ALA A 151 12.85 4.84 -3.17
N ILE A 152 11.97 4.40 -2.27
CA ILE A 152 12.34 4.18 -0.86
C ILE A 152 13.37 3.07 -0.71
N PHE A 153 13.24 1.98 -1.48
CA PHE A 153 14.26 0.94 -1.52
C PHE A 153 15.62 1.50 -1.96
N ILE A 154 15.67 2.28 -3.04
CA ILE A 154 16.89 2.89 -3.56
C ILE A 154 17.49 3.87 -2.55
N ILE A 155 16.67 4.79 -1.99
CA ILE A 155 17.10 5.74 -0.97
C ILE A 155 17.72 5.01 0.22
N ALA A 156 17.11 3.92 0.67
CA ALA A 156 17.61 3.12 1.79
C ALA A 156 19.00 2.52 1.53
N LEU A 157 19.31 2.13 0.29
CA LEU A 157 20.64 1.69 -0.10
C LEU A 157 21.66 2.84 -0.04
N PHE A 158 21.31 4.02 -0.54
CA PHE A 158 22.18 5.20 -0.55
C PHE A 158 22.51 5.73 0.85
N ILE A 159 21.56 5.68 1.78
CA ILE A 159 21.79 6.10 3.17
C ILE A 159 22.33 4.96 4.07
N HIS A 160 22.68 3.81 3.47
CA HIS A 160 23.17 2.61 4.18
C HIS A 160 22.23 2.11 5.29
N ALA A 161 20.93 2.35 5.18
CA ALA A 161 19.92 1.85 6.11
C ALA A 161 19.55 0.40 5.76
N TRP A 162 20.45 -0.56 6.02
CA TRP A 162 20.36 -1.93 5.50
C TRP A 162 19.07 -2.67 5.85
N ILE A 163 18.55 -2.55 7.09
CA ILE A 163 17.28 -3.19 7.47
C ILE A 163 16.12 -2.58 6.66
N LEU A 164 16.10 -1.26 6.48
CA LEU A 164 15.11 -0.60 5.63
C LEU A 164 15.26 -1.05 4.18
N ALA A 165 16.48 -1.14 3.65
CA ALA A 165 16.72 -1.59 2.28
C ALA A 165 16.21 -3.03 2.07
N ILE A 166 16.49 -3.96 2.98
CA ILE A 166 16.00 -5.34 2.90
C ILE A 166 14.48 -5.37 2.93
N VAL A 167 13.86 -4.70 3.91
CA VAL A 167 12.40 -4.69 4.07
C VAL A 167 11.72 -4.01 2.88
N ALA A 168 12.20 -2.84 2.45
CA ALA A 168 11.67 -2.13 1.29
C ALA A 168 11.88 -2.91 -0.02
N GLY A 169 12.99 -3.63 -0.16
CA GLY A 169 13.25 -4.53 -1.29
C GLY A 169 12.25 -5.69 -1.36
N ILE A 170 12.01 -6.36 -0.23
CA ILE A 170 10.98 -7.41 -0.12
C ILE A 170 9.60 -6.85 -0.48
N LEU A 171 9.21 -5.73 0.13
CA LEU A 171 7.91 -5.10 -0.12
C LEU A 171 7.78 -4.63 -1.57
N THR A 172 8.86 -4.15 -2.19
CA THR A 172 8.91 -3.81 -3.62
C THR A 172 8.60 -5.04 -4.47
N GLY A 173 9.29 -6.16 -4.23
CA GLY A 173 9.03 -7.42 -4.93
C GLY A 173 7.57 -7.87 -4.80
N VAL A 174 7.01 -7.84 -3.59
CA VAL A 174 5.60 -8.14 -3.33
C VAL A 174 4.68 -7.19 -4.10
N VAL A 175 4.91 -5.88 -4.03
CA VAL A 175 4.09 -4.87 -4.72
C VAL A 175 4.11 -5.09 -6.23
N PHE A 176 5.28 -5.34 -6.84
CA PHE A 176 5.40 -5.59 -8.27
C PHE A 176 4.65 -6.87 -8.68
N TYR A 177 4.81 -7.96 -7.93
CA TYR A 177 4.04 -9.18 -8.15
C TYR A 177 2.51 -8.92 -8.08
N ARG A 178 2.06 -8.20 -7.05
CA ARG A 178 0.63 -7.83 -6.92
C ARG A 178 0.16 -6.87 -8.02
N HIS A 179 1.07 -6.14 -8.67
CA HIS A 179 0.81 -5.24 -9.79
C HIS A 179 1.00 -5.85 -11.18
N ARG A 180 1.35 -7.13 -11.34
CA ARG A 180 1.53 -7.80 -12.66
C ARG A 180 0.44 -7.48 -13.69
N SER A 181 -0.84 -7.45 -13.28
CA SER A 181 -1.96 -7.13 -14.19
C SER A 181 -2.03 -5.64 -14.53
N ASN A 182 -1.60 -4.76 -13.63
CA ASN A 182 -1.43 -3.33 -13.91
C ASN A 182 -0.26 -3.09 -14.85
N ILE A 183 0.87 -3.77 -14.64
CA ILE A 183 2.03 -3.69 -15.53
C ILE A 183 1.62 -4.08 -16.95
N HIS A 184 0.91 -5.20 -17.11
CA HIS A 184 0.39 -5.60 -18.42
C HIS A 184 -0.51 -4.53 -19.06
N ARG A 185 -1.42 -3.92 -18.29
CA ARG A 185 -2.28 -2.83 -18.78
C ARG A 185 -1.50 -1.55 -19.09
N ILE A 186 -0.44 -1.24 -18.36
CA ILE A 186 0.43 -0.08 -18.65
C ILE A 186 1.11 -0.30 -20.00
N LEU A 187 1.73 -1.46 -20.19
CA LEU A 187 2.41 -1.83 -21.43
C LEU A 187 1.45 -1.87 -22.62
N SER A 188 0.21 -2.30 -22.42
CA SER A 188 -0.81 -2.31 -23.46
C SER A 188 -1.51 -0.96 -23.66
N GLY A 189 -1.13 0.10 -22.93
CA GLY A 189 -1.78 1.42 -22.97
C GLY A 189 -3.21 1.47 -22.43
N LYS A 190 -3.67 0.44 -21.70
CA LYS A 190 -5.05 0.29 -21.18
C LYS A 190 -5.17 0.53 -19.68
N GLU A 191 -4.10 0.92 -18.99
CA GLU A 191 -4.16 1.18 -17.56
C GLU A 191 -5.08 2.36 -17.24
N SER A 192 -5.85 2.21 -16.17
CA SER A 192 -6.79 3.22 -15.69
C SER A 192 -6.05 4.45 -15.20
N MET A 193 -6.54 5.62 -15.60
CA MET A 193 -6.02 6.91 -15.15
C MET A 193 -6.99 7.59 -14.18
N VAL A 194 -6.46 8.43 -13.30
CA VAL A 194 -7.26 9.46 -12.61
C VAL A 194 -7.61 10.57 -13.60
N SER A 195 -8.73 11.27 -13.38
CA SER A 195 -9.25 12.32 -14.27
C SER A 195 -8.50 13.65 -14.17
N PHE A 196 -7.21 13.61 -13.84
CA PHE A 196 -6.34 14.78 -13.71
C PHE A 196 -4.87 14.40 -13.98
N GLY A 197 -4.01 15.40 -14.14
CA GLY A 197 -2.59 15.23 -14.42
C GLY A 197 -2.24 15.17 -15.90
N LEU A 198 -0.94 15.18 -16.18
CA LEU A 198 -0.40 15.31 -17.54
C LEU A 198 -0.74 14.10 -18.42
N GLY A 199 -0.60 12.88 -17.90
CA GLY A 199 -0.90 11.65 -18.64
C GLY A 199 -2.35 11.58 -19.13
N TYR A 200 -3.29 11.99 -18.29
CA TYR A 200 -4.72 12.07 -18.63
C TYR A 200 -4.96 13.11 -19.74
N TYR A 201 -4.45 14.33 -19.56
CA TYR A 201 -4.59 15.42 -20.53
C TYR A 201 -4.05 15.05 -21.92
N LEU A 202 -2.88 14.42 -21.98
CA LEU A 202 -2.28 13.98 -23.25
C LEU A 202 -3.09 12.88 -23.93
N ARG A 203 -3.72 11.99 -23.15
CA ARG A 203 -4.58 10.92 -23.69
C ARG A 203 -5.87 11.49 -24.29
N GLU A 204 -6.55 12.40 -23.60
CA GLU A 204 -7.74 13.07 -24.14
C GLU A 204 -7.43 13.85 -25.42
N LYS A 205 -6.33 14.62 -25.43
CA LYS A 205 -5.91 15.36 -26.62
C LYS A 205 -5.64 14.46 -27.84
N LYS A 206 -5.19 13.23 -27.62
CA LYS A 206 -4.97 12.25 -28.69
C LYS A 206 -6.27 11.61 -29.19
N GLN A 207 -7.29 11.49 -28.34
CA GLN A 207 -8.59 10.93 -28.72
C GLN A 207 -9.48 11.95 -29.44
N ASN A 208 -9.27 13.25 -29.19
CA ASN A 208 -9.98 14.35 -29.83
C ASN A 208 -9.32 14.83 -31.14
N LYS A 209 -8.30 14.12 -31.63
CA LYS A 209 -7.62 14.35 -32.91
C LYS A 209 -7.89 13.19 -33.85
#